data_AF-A0AA37UK29-F1
#
_entry.id   AF-A0AA37UK29-F1
#
_cell.length_a   1.000
_cell.length_b   1.000
_cell.length_c   1.000
_cell.angle_alpha   90.00
_cell.angle_beta   90.00
_cell.angle_gamma   90.00
#
_symmetry.space_group_name_H-M   'P 1'
#
loop_
_entity.id
_entity.type
_entity.pdbx_description
1 polymer ?
#
loop_
_entity_poly.entity_id
_entity_poly.type
_entity_poly.pdbx_seq_one_letter_code
_entity_poly.pdbx_strand_id
1 'polypeptide(L)' 'MATSSSLPELPPNYQKALELIDEAHRQDPRPSAVEAVPFELDYAQKMTRWLAVRCPTAPPVLQLACRAQHFRR' A
#
# COMPACT_ATOMS: atom_id res chain seq x y z
N MET A 1 9.38 -20.40 -10.18
CA MET A 1 8.37 -19.55 -10.84
C MET A 1 7.71 -18.71 -9.77
N ALA A 2 7.98 -17.41 -9.70
CA ALA A 2 7.29 -16.54 -8.75
C ALA A 2 5.86 -16.37 -9.25
N THR A 3 4.90 -17.00 -8.58
CA THR A 3 3.49 -16.71 -8.80
C THR A 3 3.29 -15.23 -8.45
N SER A 4 2.80 -14.44 -9.41
CA SER A 4 2.38 -13.07 -9.13
C SER A 4 1.28 -13.12 -8.07
N SER A 5 1.64 -12.91 -6.81
CA SER A 5 0.66 -12.87 -5.73
C SER A 5 -0.06 -11.53 -5.80
N SER A 6 -1.32 -11.54 -6.21
CA SER A 6 -2.25 -10.42 -6.04
C SER A 6 -3.05 -10.62 -4.75
N LEU A 7 -3.43 -9.51 -4.11
CA LEU A 7 -4.31 -9.53 -2.95
C LEU A 7 -5.79 -9.66 -3.37
N PRO A 8 -6.66 -10.14 -2.48
CA PRO A 8 -8.10 -10.16 -2.73
C PRO A 8 -8.64 -8.75 -2.95
N GLU A 9 -9.65 -8.62 -3.80
CA GLU A 9 -10.34 -7.34 -4.04
C GLU A 9 -10.94 -6.78 -2.74
N LEU A 10 -10.92 -5.45 -2.64
CA LEU A 10 -11.45 -4.73 -1.49
C LEU A 10 -12.91 -4.33 -1.74
N PRO A 11 -13.78 -4.39 -0.71
CA PRO A 11 -15.09 -3.75 -0.78
C PRO A 11 -14.96 -2.24 -1.06
N PRO A 12 -15.97 -1.59 -1.67
CA PRO A 12 -15.86 -0.20 -2.14
C PRO A 12 -15.42 0.81 -1.08
N ASN A 13 -15.88 0.65 0.17
CA ASN A 13 -15.49 1.53 1.27
C ASN A 13 -14.01 1.36 1.67
N TYR A 14 -13.46 0.14 1.61
CA TYR A 14 -12.05 -0.12 1.86
C TYR A 14 -11.17 0.36 0.71
N GLN A 15 -11.62 0.16 -0.53
CA GLN A 15 -10.93 0.69 -1.70
C GLN A 15 -10.86 2.23 -1.62
N LYS A 16 -11.95 2.89 -1.24
CA LYS A 16 -11.96 4.34 -1.07
C LYS A 16 -11.01 4.80 0.05
N ALA A 17 -10.98 4.08 1.17
CA ALA A 17 -10.04 4.38 2.25
C ALA A 17 -8.58 4.23 1.80
N LEU A 18 -8.27 3.19 1.02
CA LEU A 18 -6.93 2.97 0.45
C LEU A 18 -6.50 4.12 -0.47
N GLU A 19 -7.40 4.59 -1.35
CA GLU A 19 -7.13 5.76 -2.22
C GLU A 19 -6.84 7.03 -1.42
N LEU A 20 -7.62 7.30 -0.38
CA LEU A 20 -7.41 8.46 0.50
C LEU A 20 -6.08 8.37 1.25
N ILE A 21 -5.66 7.15 1.61
CA ILE A 21 -4.37 6.91 2.23
C ILE A 21 -3.23 7.20 1.24
N ASP A 22 -3.33 6.68 0.02
CA ASP A 22 -2.36 6.93 -1.05
C ASP A 22 -2.27 8.42 -1.43
N GLU A 23 -3.39 9.15 -1.41
CA GLU A 23 -3.41 10.60 -1.60
C GLU A 23 -2.62 11.33 -0.52
N ALA A 24 -2.77 10.95 0.74
CA ALA A 24 -2.02 11.57 1.82
C ALA A 24 -0.52 11.20 1.77
N HIS A 25 -0.15 9.97 1.42
CA HIS A 25 1.26 9.62 1.22
C HIS A 25 1.89 10.36 0.03
N ARG A 26 1.10 10.75 -0.98
CA ARG A 26 1.56 11.61 -2.08
C ARG A 26 1.92 13.02 -1.65
N GLN A 27 1.53 13.44 -0.44
CA GLN A 27 1.88 14.75 0.11
C GLN A 27 3.23 14.74 0.85
N ASP A 28 3.88 13.57 1.02
CA ASP A 28 5.24 13.50 1.56
C ASP A 28 6.22 14.26 0.64
N PRO A 29 6.93 15.28 1.14
CA PRO A 29 7.86 16.06 0.32
C PRO A 29 9.15 15.30 -0.01
N ARG A 30 9.42 14.17 0.65
CA ARG A 30 10.66 13.40 0.44
C ARG A 30 10.53 12.58 -0.85
N PRO A 31 11.46 12.74 -1.80
CA PRO A 31 11.49 11.88 -2.97
C PRO A 31 11.94 10.47 -2.58
N SER A 32 11.39 9.44 -3.23
CA SER A 32 11.99 8.11 -3.13
C SER A 32 13.34 8.06 -3.88
N ALA A 33 14.25 7.20 -3.43
CA ALA A 33 15.58 7.08 -4.03
C ALA A 33 15.59 6.32 -5.37
N VAL A 34 14.50 5.64 -5.73
CA VAL A 34 14.45 4.68 -6.84
C VAL A 34 13.38 5.06 -7.87
N GLU A 35 12.25 5.59 -7.41
CA GLU A 35 11.09 5.94 -8.22
C GLU A 35 10.82 7.45 -8.12
N ALA A 36 10.28 8.06 -9.18
CA ALA A 36 9.89 9.48 -9.19
C ALA A 36 8.59 9.77 -8.41
N VAL A 37 8.34 9.04 -7.32
CA VAL A 37 7.18 9.20 -6.42
C VAL A 37 7.63 9.55 -5.01
N PRO A 38 6.74 10.11 -4.17
CA PRO A 38 7.01 10.35 -2.76
C PRO A 38 7.43 9.08 -2.00
N PHE A 39 8.38 9.24 -1.07
CA PHE A 39 9.00 8.14 -0.33
C PHE A 39 7.97 7.28 0.41
N GLU A 40 7.04 7.92 1.13
CA GLU A 40 5.97 7.20 1.82
C GLU A 40 5.06 6.40 0.89
N LEU A 41 4.72 6.94 -0.29
CA LEU A 41 3.88 6.22 -1.25
C LEU A 41 4.61 4.98 -1.78
N ASP A 42 5.87 5.13 -2.18
CA ASP A 42 6.72 4.03 -2.64
C ASP A 42 6.83 2.93 -1.57
N TYR A 43 7.11 3.33 -0.33
CA TYR A 43 7.18 2.40 0.80
C TYR A 43 5.87 1.64 1.02
N ALA A 44 4.74 2.34 1.07
CA ALA A 44 3.43 1.76 1.31
C ALA A 44 3.01 0.76 0.21
N GLN A 45 3.34 1.07 -1.05
CA GLN A 45 3.14 0.15 -2.18
C GLN A 45 4.04 -1.08 -2.09
N LYS A 46 5.32 -0.93 -1.73
CA LYS A 46 6.25 -2.04 -1.50
C LYS A 46 5.76 -2.97 -0.39
N MET A 47 5.25 -2.42 0.71
CA MET A 47 4.69 -3.22 1.80
C MET A 47 3.45 -3.99 1.36
N THR A 48 2.61 -3.42 0.50
CA THR A 48 1.46 -4.14 -0.09
C THR A 48 1.92 -5.32 -0.95
N ARG A 49 2.98 -5.16 -1.75
CA ARG A 49 3.56 -6.27 -2.54
C ARG A 49 4.08 -7.38 -1.64
N TRP A 50 4.77 -7.03 -0.55
CA TRP A 50 5.25 -8.02 0.43
C TRP A 50 4.12 -8.71 1.19
N LEU A 51 3.04 -7.99 1.50
CA LEU A 51 1.84 -8.58 2.09
C LEU A 51 1.24 -9.63 1.16
N ALA A 52 1.16 -9.36 -0.14
CA ALA A 52 0.65 -10.32 -1.11
C ALA A 52 1.48 -11.62 -1.13
N VAL A 53 2.80 -11.52 -1.02
CA VAL A 53 3.70 -12.69 -0.98
C VAL A 53 3.53 -13.49 0.32
N ARG A 54 3.42 -12.80 1.46
CA ARG A 54 3.39 -13.44 2.79
C ARG A 54 2.01 -13.90 3.23
N CYS A 55 0.97 -13.20 2.81
CA CYS A 55 -0.42 -13.47 3.14
C CYS A 55 -1.30 -13.15 1.90
N PRO A 56 -1.31 -14.02 0.87
CA PRO A 56 -2.11 -13.82 -0.33
C PRO A 56 -3.62 -13.75 -0.07
N THR A 57 -4.08 -14.16 1.11
CA THR A 57 -5.48 -14.14 1.56
C THR A 57 -5.76 -13.04 2.57
N ALA A 58 -4.92 -12.01 2.65
CA ALA A 58 -5.04 -10.96 3.65
C ALA A 58 -6.44 -10.31 3.60
N PRO A 59 -7.15 -10.23 4.75
CA PRO A 59 -8.47 -9.63 4.80
C PRO A 59 -8.39 -8.12 4.56
N PRO A 60 -9.49 -7.46 4.15
CA PRO A 60 -9.51 -6.03 3.83
C PRO A 60 -8.89 -5.12 4.89
N VAL A 61 -9.13 -5.42 6.17
CA VAL A 61 -8.56 -4.66 7.30
C VAL A 61 -7.03 -4.74 7.35
N LEU A 62 -6.44 -5.90 7.05
CA LEU A 62 -4.99 -6.08 7.06
C LEU A 62 -4.34 -5.38 5.86
N GLN A 63 -5.00 -5.41 4.69
CA GLN A 63 -4.53 -4.66 3.53
C GLN A 63 -4.50 -3.16 3.81
N LEU A 64 -5.56 -2.63 4.44
CA LEU A 64 -5.65 -1.21 4.80
C LEU A 64 -4.63 -0.81 5.86
N ALA A 65 -4.48 -1.62 6.92
CA ALA A 65 -3.49 -1.39 7.98
C ALA A 65 -2.05 -1.43 7.43
N CYS A 66 -1.77 -2.35 6.50
CA CYS A 66 -0.49 -2.41 5.80
C CYS A 66 -0.25 -1.15 4.96
N ARG A 67 -1.28 -0.67 4.25
CA ARG A 67 -1.14 0.54 3.44
C ARG A 67 -0.94 1.80 4.27
N ALA A 68 -1.55 1.92 5.44
CA ALA A 68 -1.49 3.09 6.32
C ALA A 68 -0.21 3.17 7.19
N GLN A 69 0.80 2.34 6.94
CA GLN A 69 2.06 2.44 7.66
C GLN A 69 2.72 3.79 7.39
N HIS A 70 3.30 4.39 8.42
CA HIS A 70 3.96 5.71 8.35
C HIS A 70 3.06 6.88 7.91
N PHE A 71 1.74 6.76 8.04
CA PHE A 71 0.80 7.80 7.64
C PHE A 71 1.08 9.18 8.27
N ARG A 72 1.48 10.16 7.45
CA ARG A 72 1.69 11.57 7.82
C ARG A 72 2.66 11.76 9.00
N ARG A 73 3.87 11.21 8.91
CA ARG A 73 4.89 11.32 9.96
C ARG A 73 6.02 12.29 9.63
#